data_AF-A0A534LDI4-F1
#
_entry.id   AF-A0A534LDI4-F1
#
_cell.length_a   1.000
_cell.length_b   1.000
_cell.length_c   1.000
_cell.angle_alpha   90.00
_cell.angle_beta   90.00
_cell.angle_gamma   90.00
#
_symmetry.space_group_name_H-M   'P 1'
#
loop_
_entity.id
_entity.type
_entity.pdbx_description
1 polymer ?
#
loop_
_entity_poly.entity_id
_entity_poly.type
_entity_poly.pdbx_seq_one_letter_code
_entity_poly.pdbx_strand_id
1 'polypeptide(L)' 'MTQKRPARAAPTNLRKETRDWLTEKTIPTVREIARDLENAGEDVRDLIEAIDELEMLLRDGPRRNGFVRR' A
#
# COMPACT_ATOMS: atom_id res chain seq x y z
N MET A 1 20.80 14.02 -11.29
CA MET A 1 19.34 13.90 -11.46
C MET A 1 18.75 13.76 -10.06
N THR A 2 17.93 14.72 -9.62
CA THR A 2 17.36 14.72 -8.27
C THR A 2 16.21 13.73 -8.23
N GLN A 3 16.42 12.57 -7.60
CA GLN A 3 15.37 11.60 -7.32
C GLN A 3 14.39 12.24 -6.33
N LYS A 4 13.28 12.80 -6.84
CA LYS A 4 12.16 13.26 -6.02
C LYS A 4 11.58 12.04 -5.34
N ARG A 5 11.95 11.79 -4.08
CA ARG A 5 11.24 10.86 -3.21
C ARG A 5 9.75 11.24 -3.26
N PRO A 6 8.83 10.31 -3.53
CA PRO A 6 7.41 10.61 -3.48
C PRO A 6 7.11 11.19 -2.10
N ALA A 7 6.46 12.35 -2.08
CA ALA A 7 6.04 12.97 -0.84
C ALA A 7 5.19 11.94 -0.09
N ARG A 8 5.64 11.56 1.12
CA ARG A 8 4.96 10.62 2.02
C ARG A 8 3.45 10.79 1.87
N ALA A 9 2.80 9.80 1.27
CA ALA A 9 1.39 9.92 0.88
C ALA A 9 0.58 10.40 2.09
N ALA A 10 -0.20 11.45 1.90
CA ALA A 10 -1.11 11.96 2.91
C ALA A 10 -1.97 10.78 3.41
N PRO A 11 -2.30 10.70 4.72
CA PRO A 11 -3.06 9.58 5.26
C PRO A 11 -4.33 9.37 4.42
N THR A 12 -4.38 8.26 3.70
CA THR A 12 -5.47 7.94 2.79
C THR A 12 -6.70 7.66 3.66
N ASN A 13 -7.65 8.59 3.69
CA ASN A 13 -8.94 8.41 4.36
C ASN A 13 -9.79 7.40 3.58
N LEU A 14 -9.39 6.12 3.63
CA LEU A 14 -10.14 5.01 3.08
C LEU A 14 -11.23 4.61 4.08
N ARG A 15 -12.43 4.33 3.55
CA ARG A 15 -13.50 3.70 4.32
C ARG A 15 -13.03 2.33 4.83
N LYS A 16 -13.51 1.93 6.00
CA LYS A 16 -13.16 0.63 6.60
C LYS A 16 -13.42 -0.53 5.62
N GLU A 17 -14.58 -0.55 4.98
CA GLU A 17 -14.94 -1.57 3.99
C GLU A 17 -13.95 -1.66 2.82
N THR A 18 -13.50 -0.51 2.31
CA THR A 18 -12.49 -0.46 1.24
C THR A 18 -11.14 -0.97 1.72
N ARG A 19 -10.72 -0.63 2.94
CA ARG A 19 -9.47 -1.13 3.52
C ARG A 19 -9.52 -2.65 3.70
N ASP A 20 -10.62 -3.15 4.26
CA ASP A 20 -10.80 -4.58 4.51
C ASP A 20 -10.80 -5.34 3.18
N TRP A 21 -11.53 -4.84 2.17
CA TRP A 21 -11.54 -5.44 0.83
C TRP A 21 -10.16 -5.45 0.16
N LEU A 22 -9.40 -4.34 0.23
CA LEU A 22 -8.04 -4.28 -0.33
C LEU A 22 -7.10 -5.28 0.35
N THR A 23 -7.20 -5.40 1.68
CA THR A 23 -6.36 -6.30 2.49
C THR A 23 -6.70 -7.77 2.25
N GLU A 24 -7.99 -8.10 2.14
CA GLU A 24 -8.45 -9.50 2.04
C GLU A 24 -8.48 -10.04 0.61
N LYS A 25 -8.63 -9.17 -0.39
CA LYS A 25 -8.84 -9.57 -1.78
C LYS A 25 -7.71 -9.10 -2.68
N THR A 26 -7.55 -7.79 -2.82
CA THR A 26 -6.68 -7.23 -3.86
C THR A 26 -5.21 -7.50 -3.62
N ILE A 27 -4.70 -7.22 -2.43
CA ILE A 27 -3.28 -7.39 -2.14
C ILE A 27 -2.82 -8.84 -2.32
N PRO A 28 -3.53 -9.86 -1.76
CA PRO A 28 -3.19 -11.25 -2.02
C PRO A 28 -3.16 -11.60 -3.51
N THR A 29 -4.18 -11.23 -4.27
CA THR A 29 -4.25 -11.51 -5.72
C THR A 29 -3.10 -10.85 -6.48
N VAL A 30 -2.78 -9.60 -6.18
CA VAL A 30 -1.68 -8.90 -6.87
C VAL A 30 -0.33 -9.52 -6.49
N ARG A 31 -0.14 -10.02 -5.26
CA ARG A 31 1.07 -10.78 -4.89
C ARG A 31 1.20 -12.10 -5.65
N GLU A 32 0.10 -12.81 -5.88
CA GLU A 32 0.10 -14.01 -6.72
C GLU A 32 0.52 -13.68 -8.16
N ILE A 33 -0.06 -12.62 -8.74
CA ILE A 33 0.32 -12.16 -10.09
C ILE A 33 1.80 -11.77 -10.15
N ALA A 34 2.31 -11.04 -9.15
CA ALA A 34 3.73 -10.66 -9.09
C ALA A 34 4.64 -11.89 -9.06
N ARG A 35 4.25 -12.94 -8.33
CA ARG A 35 4.99 -14.21 -8.30
C ARG A 35 4.97 -14.93 -9.65
N ASP A 36 3.82 -14.94 -10.33
CA ASP A 36 3.70 -15.56 -11.65
C ASP A 36 4.53 -14.82 -12.69
N LEU A 37 4.56 -13.49 -12.63
CA LEU A 37 5.41 -12.64 -13.47
C LEU A 37 6.90 -12.85 -13.17
N GLU A 38 7.30 -12.92 -11.89
CA GLU A 38 8.68 -13.24 -11.50
C GLU A 38 9.11 -14.61 -12.04
N ASN A 39 8.24 -15.62 -11.93
CA ASN A 39 8.49 -16.95 -12.49
C ASN A 39 8.62 -16.96 -14.03
N ALA A 40 7.95 -16.02 -14.70
CA ALA A 40 8.08 -15.79 -16.14
C ALA A 40 9.36 -15.02 -16.52
N GLY A 41 10.13 -14.54 -15.53
CA GLY A 41 11.36 -13.78 -15.74
C GLY A 41 11.15 -12.27 -15.87
N GLU A 42 9.95 -11.76 -15.55
CA GLU A 42 9.64 -10.33 -15.54
C GLU A 42 10.20 -9.64 -14.30
N ASP A 43 10.59 -8.37 -14.44
CA ASP A 43 11.04 -7.55 -13.31
C ASP A 43 9.84 -6.96 -12.57
N VAL A 44 9.54 -7.52 -11.39
CA VAL A 44 8.38 -7.14 -10.57
C VAL A 44 8.73 -6.26 -9.37
N ARG A 45 9.97 -5.74 -9.29
CA ARG A 45 10.43 -4.97 -8.13
C ARG A 45 9.54 -3.76 -7.84
N ASP A 46 9.25 -2.95 -8.86
CA ASP A 46 8.40 -1.77 -8.72
C ASP A 46 6.97 -2.13 -8.27
N LEU A 47 6.46 -3.29 -8.73
CA LEU A 47 5.14 -3.78 -8.34
C LEU A 47 5.14 -4.21 -6.86
N ILE A 48 6.16 -4.92 -6.41
CA ILE A 48 6.29 -5.33 -5.01
C ILE A 48 6.43 -4.10 -4.10
N GLU A 49 7.27 -3.13 -4.47
CA GLU A 49 7.42 -1.89 -3.70
C GLU A 49 6.11 -1.12 -3.56
N ALA A 50 5.31 -1.05 -4.64
CA ALA A 50 4.00 -0.40 -4.61
C ALA A 50 2.99 -1.14 -3.71
N ILE A 51 3.02 -2.48 -3.69
CA ILE A 51 2.17 -3.28 -2.80
C ILE A 51 2.58 -3.07 -1.33
N ASP A 52 3.87 -3.07 -1.05
CA ASP A 52 4.40 -2.85 0.31
C ASP A 52 4.03 -1.45 0.82
N GLU A 53 4.14 -0.41 -0.02
CA GLU A 53 3.69 0.95 0.32
C GLU A 53 2.17 0.98 0.59
N LEU A 54 1.38 0.29 -0.22
CA LEU A 54 -0.07 0.20 -0.02
C LEU A 54 -0.41 -0.51 1.31
N GLU A 55 0.23 -1.63 1.62
CA GLU A 55 0.06 -2.33 2.90
C GLU A 55 0.40 -1.44 4.09
N MET A 56 1.48 -0.65 3.99
CA MET A 56 1.83 0.34 5.00
C MET A 56 0.74 1.40 5.19
N LEU A 57 0.17 1.94 4.11
CA LEU A 57 -0.91 2.93 4.16
C LEU A 57 -2.19 2.37 4.77
N LEU A 58 -2.52 1.10 4.47
CA LEU A 58 -3.69 0.43 5.04
C LEU A 58 -3.50 0.15 6.55
N ARG A 59 -2.28 -0.20 6.98
CA ARG A 59 -1.96 -0.51 8.38
C ARG A 59 -1.90 0.73 9.27
N ASP A 60 -1.36 1.83 8.76
CA ASP A 60 -1.20 3.08 9.54
C ASP A 60 -2.56 3.78 9.81
N GLY A 61 -3.59 3.50 9.00
CA GLY A 61 -4.94 4.09 9.13
C GLY A 61 -4.93 5.63 9.22
N PRO A 62 -6.09 6.29 9.36
CA PRO A 62 -6.09 7.67 9.82
C PRO A 62 -5.53 7.64 11.24
N ARG A 63 -4.26 8.05 11.42
CA ARG A 63 -3.71 8.35 12.75
C ARG A 63 -4.72 9.24 13.44
N ARG A 64 -5.37 8.74 14.50
CA ARG A 64 -6.19 9.55 15.39
C ARG A 64 -5.29 10.65 15.95
N ASN A 65 -5.22 11.79 15.27
CA ASN A 65 -4.80 13.03 15.89
C ASN A 65 -5.98 13.53 16.73
N GLY A 66 -6.25 12.78 17.79
CA GLY A 66 -7.33 12.99 18.75
C GLY A 66 -6.76 13.17 20.15
N PHE A 67 -5.67 13.94 20.28
CA PHE A 67 -5.33 14.60 21.54
C PHE A 67 -5.58 16.10 21.36
N VAL A 68 -6.86 16.48 21.33
CA VAL A 68 -7.24 17.82 21.79
C VAL A 68 -7.48 17.68 23.29
N ARG A 69 -6.44 17.93 24.07
CA ARG A 69 -6.59 18.25 25.48
C ARG A 69 -7.14 19.68 25.59
N ARG A 70 -8.10 19.83 26.49
CA ARG A 70 -8.63 21.04 27.11
C ARG A 70 -9.85 21.64 26.42
#